data_AF-A0A6B3M4B4-F1
#
_entry.id   AF-A0A6B3M4B4-F1
#
_cell.length_a   1.000
_cell.length_b   1.000
_cell.length_c   1.000
_cell.angle_alpha   90.00
_cell.angle_beta   90.00
_cell.angle_gamma   90.00
#
_symmetry.space_group_name_H-M   'P 1'
#
loop_
_entity.id
_entity.type
_entity.pdbx_description
1 polymer ?
#
loop_
_entity_poly.entity_id
_entity_poly.type
_entity_poly.pdbx_seq_one_letter_code
_entity_poly.pdbx_strand_id
1 'polypeptide(L)' 'MVQVGEQNSIDELKTKIKRLNSKGGQMKMDLHDLAEGLPTDFDKIMDVAGKTYEIFRQLNELKQELKTLEQGK' A
#
# COMPACT_ATOMS: atom_id res chain seq x y z
N MET A 1 21.67 19.31 11.53
CA MET A 1 21.53 18.16 12.45
C MET A 1 20.08 17.73 12.41
N VAL A 2 19.75 16.65 11.68
CA VAL A 2 18.39 16.10 11.66
C VAL A 2 18.07 15.65 13.09
N GLN A 3 16.97 16.14 13.67
CA GLN A 3 16.60 15.75 15.01
C GLN A 3 16.34 14.24 15.05
N VAL A 4 16.85 13.55 16.07
CA VAL A 4 16.75 12.09 16.23
C VAL A 4 15.29 11.58 16.14
N GLY A 5 14.31 12.41 16.52
CA GLY A 5 12.88 12.10 16.37
C GLY A 5 12.38 12.03 14.92
N GLU A 6 12.93 12.87 14.04
CA GLU A 6 12.53 12.94 12.62
C GLU A 6 13.11 11.76 11.82
N GLN A 7 14.31 11.31 12.18
CA GLN A 7 14.92 10.10 11.60
C GLN A 7 14.13 8.83 11.96
N ASN A 8 13.69 8.68 13.22
CA ASN A 8 12.83 7.57 13.61
C ASN A 8 11.48 7.55 12.85
N SER A 9 10.88 8.71 12.61
CA SER A 9 9.63 8.81 11.84
C SER A 9 9.77 8.32 10.39
N ILE A 10 10.90 8.66 9.73
CA ILE A 10 11.21 8.18 8.39
C ILE A 10 11.37 6.66 8.35
N ASP A 11 12.06 6.07 9.33
CA ASP A 11 12.30 4.62 9.38
C ASP A 11 11.01 3.83 9.68
N GLU A 12 10.12 4.39 10.51
CA GLU A 12 8.76 3.88 10.71
C GLU A 12 7.92 3.92 9.42
N LEU A 13 7.96 5.04 8.68
CA LEU A 13 7.27 5.19 7.40
C LEU A 13 7.77 4.18 6.37
N LYS A 14 9.09 4.01 6.23
CA LYS A 14 9.71 3.00 5.35
C LYS A 14 9.25 1.58 5.71
N THR A 15 9.17 1.29 7.00
CA THR A 15 8.68 -0.01 7.50
C THR A 15 7.21 -0.25 7.14
N LYS A 16 6.35 0.76 7.33
CA LYS A 16 4.92 0.70 6.93
C LYS A 16 4.77 0.51 5.42
N ILE A 17 5.50 1.28 4.61
CA ILE A 17 5.52 1.17 3.14
C ILE A 17 5.94 -0.24 2.70
N LYS A 18 6.97 -0.83 3.32
CA LYS A 18 7.41 -2.20 2.98
C LYS A 18 6.30 -3.22 3.25
N ARG A 19 5.64 -3.15 4.41
CA ARG A 19 4.53 -4.04 4.77
C ARG A 19 3.34 -3.88 3.80
N LEU A 20 2.99 -2.65 3.46
CA LEU A 20 1.90 -2.36 2.51
C LEU A 20 2.23 -2.79 1.09
N ASN A 21 3.49 -2.69 0.62
CA ASN A 21 3.87 -3.25 -0.69
C ASN A 21 3.67 -4.76 -0.74
N SER A 22 4.08 -5.50 0.30
CA SER A 22 3.86 -6.96 0.36
C SER A 22 2.36 -7.29 0.33
N LYS A 23 1.56 -6.59 1.14
CA LYS A 23 0.10 -6.77 1.16
C LYS A 23 -0.55 -6.39 -0.18
N GLY A 24 -0.10 -5.31 -0.82
CA GLY A 24 -0.58 -4.89 -2.14
C GLY A 24 -0.26 -5.92 -3.22
N GLY A 25 0.91 -6.57 -3.14
CA GLY A 25 1.25 -7.71 -3.99
C GLY A 25 0.26 -8.86 -3.87
N GLN A 26 -0.10 -9.25 -2.64
CA GLN A 26 -1.09 -10.29 -2.39
C GLN A 26 -2.47 -9.90 -2.93
N MET A 27 -2.97 -8.70 -2.58
CA MET A 27 -4.28 -8.21 -3.01
C MET A 27 -4.38 -8.11 -4.55
N LYS A 28 -3.26 -7.80 -5.23
CA LYS A 28 -3.19 -7.81 -6.68
C LYS A 28 -3.40 -9.21 -7.26
N MET A 29 -2.77 -10.23 -6.66
CA MET A 29 -2.95 -11.61 -7.10
C MET A 29 -4.35 -12.12 -6.77
N ASP A 30 -4.87 -11.83 -5.59
CA ASP A 30 -6.24 -12.20 -5.20
C ASP A 30 -7.28 -11.61 -6.17
N LEU A 31 -7.11 -10.35 -6.59
CA LEU A 31 -7.99 -9.70 -7.57
C LEU A 31 -7.83 -10.30 -8.98
N HIS A 32 -6.60 -10.64 -9.36
CA HIS A 32 -6.31 -11.30 -10.63
C HIS A 32 -7.02 -12.66 -10.70
N ASP A 33 -6.82 -13.50 -9.69
CA ASP A 33 -7.37 -14.86 -9.64
C ASP A 33 -8.90 -14.82 -9.57
N LEU A 34 -9.48 -13.86 -8.85
CA LEU A 34 -10.92 -13.63 -8.85
C LEU A 34 -11.45 -13.29 -10.25
N ALA A 35 -10.74 -12.43 -10.98
CA ALA A 35 -11.15 -12.02 -12.32
C ALA A 35 -11.04 -13.16 -13.34
N GLU A 36 -10.00 -13.99 -13.24
CA GLU A 36 -9.84 -15.18 -14.08
C GLU A 36 -10.91 -16.25 -13.82
N GLY A 37 -11.38 -16.37 -12.57
CA GLY A 37 -12.35 -17.39 -12.13
C GLY A 37 -13.82 -17.13 -12.47
N LEU A 38 -14.15 -15.98 -13.08
CA LEU A 38 -15.55 -15.61 -13.37
C LEU A 38 -16.24 -16.62 -14.30
N PRO A 39 -17.54 -16.92 -14.08
CA PRO A 39 -18.50 -16.20 -13.23
C PRO A 39 -18.49 -16.61 -11.73
N THR A 40 -17.59 -17.49 -11.32
CA THR A 40 -17.47 -17.90 -9.91
C THR A 40 -17.17 -16.68 -9.03
N ASP A 41 -17.79 -16.58 -7.85
CA ASP A 41 -17.53 -15.51 -6.87
C ASP A 41 -17.73 -14.07 -7.39
N PHE A 42 -18.56 -13.87 -8.42
CA PHE A 42 -18.81 -12.53 -9.00
C PHE A 42 -19.31 -11.51 -7.97
N ASP A 43 -19.98 -11.96 -6.91
CA ASP A 43 -20.48 -11.13 -5.81
C ASP A 43 -19.34 -10.49 -4.98
N LYS A 44 -18.13 -11.07 -5.02
CA LYS A 44 -16.95 -10.56 -4.30
C LYS A 44 -16.18 -9.48 -5.05
N ILE A 45 -16.47 -9.22 -6.33
CA ILE A 45 -15.71 -8.29 -7.19
C ILE A 45 -15.54 -6.93 -6.53
N MET A 46 -16.64 -6.34 -6.06
CA MET A 46 -16.62 -4.99 -5.48
C MET A 46 -15.80 -4.92 -4.20
N ASP A 47 -15.88 -5.95 -3.35
CA ASP A 47 -15.16 -6.02 -2.08
C ASP A 47 -13.65 -6.20 -2.32
N VAL A 48 -13.26 -7.16 -3.15
CA VAL A 48 -11.83 -7.41 -3.45
C VAL A 48 -11.22 -6.22 -4.20
N ALA A 49 -11.90 -5.67 -5.20
CA ALA A 49 -11.42 -4.49 -5.91
C ALA A 49 -11.29 -3.28 -4.97
N GLY A 50 -12.28 -3.04 -4.10
CA GLY A 50 -12.27 -1.95 -3.12
C GLY A 50 -11.10 -2.08 -2.12
N LYS A 51 -10.88 -3.28 -1.58
CA LYS A 51 -9.74 -3.56 -0.68
C LYS A 51 -8.41 -3.38 -1.38
N THR A 52 -8.28 -3.85 -2.62
CA THR A 52 -7.07 -3.68 -3.43
C THR A 52 -6.79 -2.20 -3.69
N TYR A 53 -7.81 -1.44 -4.10
CA TYR A 53 -7.71 0.00 -4.29
C TYR A 53 -7.21 0.71 -3.03
N GLU A 54 -7.81 0.44 -1.87
CA GLU A 54 -7.46 1.13 -0.63
C GLU A 54 -6.00 0.89 -0.23
N ILE A 55 -5.49 -0.33 -0.41
CA ILE A 55 -4.08 -0.64 -0.14
C ILE A 55 -3.15 0.15 -1.05
N PHE A 56 -3.44 0.24 -2.35
CA PHE A 56 -2.61 1.01 -3.28
C PHE A 56 -2.73 2.52 -3.07
N ARG A 57 -3.92 3.02 -2.68
CA ARG A 57 -4.14 4.42 -2.29
C ARG A 57 -3.26 4.80 -1.09
N GLN A 58 -3.36 4.05 0.00
CA GLN A 58 -2.56 4.27 1.21
C GLN A 58 -1.06 4.15 0.92
N LEU A 59 -0.66 3.17 0.12
CA LEU A 59 0.75 3.00 -0.28
C LEU A 59 1.27 4.22 -1.05
N ASN A 60 0.46 4.78 -1.95
CA ASN A 60 0.83 5.99 -2.69
C ASN A 60 0.93 7.21 -1.78
N GLU A 61 -0.04 7.42 -0.89
CA GLU A 61 -0.02 8.51 0.10
C GLU A 61 1.25 8.48 0.96
N LEU A 62 1.60 7.31 1.52
CA LEU A 62 2.81 7.16 2.34
C LEU A 62 4.11 7.37 1.54
N LYS A 63 4.16 6.95 0.27
CA LYS A 63 5.32 7.22 -0.60
C LYS A 63 5.48 8.72 -0.87
N GLN A 64 4.38 9.44 -1.02
CA GLN A 64 4.40 10.90 -1.19
C GLN A 64 4.87 11.59 0.10
N GLU A 65 4.34 11.19 1.26
CA GLU A 65 4.77 11.70 2.57
C GLU A 65 6.28 11.46 2.80
N LEU A 66 6.76 10.24 2.54
CA LEU A 66 8.17 9.91 2.65
C LEU A 66 9.03 10.79 1.73
N LYS A 67 8.60 11.00 0.48
CA LYS A 67 9.31 11.87 -0.47
C LYS A 67 9.38 13.31 0.03
N THR A 68 8.29 13.85 0.58
CA THR A 68 8.27 15.21 1.14
C THR A 68 9.25 15.35 2.31
N LEU A 69 9.29 14.37 3.21
CA LEU A 69 10.22 14.36 4.34
C LEU A 69 11.68 14.20 3.90
N GLU A 70 11.95 13.41 2.87
CA GLU A 70 13.30 13.24 2.33
C GLU A 70 13.78 14.44 1.50
N GLN A 71 12.87 15.20 0.85
CA GLN A 71 13.18 16.41 0.09
C GLN A 71 13.29 17.68 0.94
N GLY A 72 12.70 17.67 2.15
CA GLY A 72 12.88 18.73 3.15
C GLY A 72 14.18 18.63 3.96
N LYS A 73 15.01 17.61 3.70
CA LYS A 73 16.37 17.46 4.24
C LYS A 73 17.39 18.24 3.42
#